data_AF-A0A2S4PVL6-F1
#
_entry.id   AF-A0A2S4PVL6-F1
#
_cell.length_a   1.000
_cell.length_b   1.000
_cell.length_c   1.000
_cell.angle_alpha   90.00
_cell.angle_beta   90.00
_cell.angle_gamma   90.00
#
_symmetry.space_group_name_H-M   'P 1'
#
loop_
_entity.id
_entity.type
_entity.pdbx_description
1 polymer ?
#
loop_
_entity_poly.entity_id
_entity_poly.type
_entity_poly.pdbx_seq_one_letter_code
_entity_poly.pdbx_strand_id
1 'polypeptide(L)'
;MSTLTKRYILNDFAGKINNFLSNPKIAKIIHEHERKFLEMNKSIKPNSRSMTIEILPTTLARISSLAHPIILLSAYFVQFPHIVVDPIQGLLNFLLPLTIIQIAYVVICLPIVGFSTPPATPSKSRAKILAKSKKSMKSPSRVLTVFIALILSGMAVPVLTIVHILLGAPFTSHLLQTILSSTHLSLLSLFPLIYVHGTDSEKWKQILSVYCPLDEVFGATIGAFIGGWLGAIPIPLDWDREWQKWPITIVTGMYLGYNLGKIAGGKIFKGKKIELN
;
A
#
# COMPACT_ATOMS: atom_id res chain seq x y z
N MET A 1 22.46 -31.00 47.84
CA MET A 1 23.58 -30.91 46.89
C MET A 1 24.09 -29.47 46.90
N SER A 2 25.30 -29.23 47.41
CA SER A 2 25.74 -27.91 47.90
C SER A 2 26.04 -26.93 46.76
N THR A 3 25.91 -25.63 47.06
CA THR A 3 26.22 -24.49 46.17
C THR A 3 27.65 -24.56 45.58
N LEU A 4 28.55 -25.26 46.26
CA LEU A 4 29.93 -25.50 45.85
C LEU A 4 30.04 -26.49 44.68
N THR A 5 29.23 -27.55 44.65
CA THR A 5 29.21 -28.53 43.55
C THR A 5 28.75 -27.88 42.24
N LYS A 6 27.78 -26.95 42.31
CA LYS A 6 27.27 -26.23 41.14
C LYS A 6 28.30 -25.26 40.56
N ARG A 7 29.07 -24.57 41.42
CA ARG A 7 30.19 -23.70 40.99
C ARG A 7 31.33 -24.49 40.34
N TYR A 8 31.66 -25.66 40.89
CA TYR A 8 32.71 -26.51 40.32
C TYR A 8 32.34 -27.00 38.91
N ILE A 9 31.10 -27.45 38.71
CA ILE A 9 30.62 -27.91 37.39
C ILE A 9 30.58 -26.75 36.38
N LEU A 10 30.14 -25.56 36.79
CA LEU A 10 30.15 -24.37 35.93
C LEU A 10 31.57 -23.96 35.52
N ASN A 11 32.53 -24.01 36.44
CA ASN A 11 33.92 -23.67 36.16
C ASN A 11 34.61 -24.72 35.27
N ASP A 12 34.34 -26.02 35.46
CA ASP A 12 34.85 -27.09 34.59
C ASP A 12 34.27 -26.97 33.16
N PHE A 13 32.98 -26.66 33.06
CA PHE A 13 32.33 -26.46 31.77
C PHE A 13 32.86 -25.22 31.05
N ALA A 14 33.04 -24.11 31.76
CA ALA A 14 33.66 -22.90 31.22
C ALA A 14 35.11 -23.15 30.76
N GLY A 15 35.89 -23.94 31.52
CA GLY A 15 37.24 -24.35 31.14
C GLY A 15 37.25 -25.20 29.86
N LYS A 16 36.32 -26.15 29.73
CA LYS A 16 36.16 -26.96 28.50
C LYS A 16 35.76 -26.12 27.29
N ILE A 17 34.87 -25.14 27.46
CA ILE A 17 34.51 -24.21 26.38
C ILE A 17 35.73 -23.39 25.97
N ASN A 18 36.49 -22.84 26.92
CA ASN A 18 37.69 -22.06 26.61
C ASN A 18 38.75 -22.90 25.88
N ASN A 19 38.96 -24.16 26.27
CA ASN A 19 39.86 -25.08 25.57
C ASN A 19 39.34 -25.48 24.17
N PHE A 20 38.03 -25.53 23.98
CA PHE A 20 37.42 -25.80 22.68
C PHE A 20 37.53 -24.58 21.74
N LEU A 21 37.30 -23.38 22.26
CA LEU A 21 37.42 -22.12 21.52
C LEU A 21 38.87 -21.72 21.22
N SER A 22 39.84 -22.12 22.07
CA SER A 22 41.26 -21.88 21.83
C SER A 22 41.86 -22.83 20.78
N ASN A 23 41.12 -23.85 20.32
CA ASN A 23 41.58 -24.72 19.26
C ASN A 23 41.62 -23.96 17.92
N PRO A 24 42.80 -23.83 17.27
CA PRO A 24 42.96 -23.02 16.07
C PRO A 24 42.12 -23.52 14.89
N LYS A 25 41.78 -24.82 14.84
CA LYS A 25 40.87 -25.36 13.81
C LYS A 25 39.42 -24.89 14.01
N ILE A 26 38.97 -24.80 15.26
CA ILE A 26 37.61 -24.39 15.61
C ILE A 26 37.44 -22.89 15.44
N ALA A 27 38.43 -22.10 15.87
CA ALA A 27 38.46 -20.65 15.63
C ALA A 27 38.38 -20.33 14.12
N LYS A 28 39.05 -21.12 13.27
CA LYS A 28 38.98 -20.97 11.81
C LYS A 28 37.59 -21.29 11.25
N ILE A 29 36.93 -22.34 11.75
CA ILE A 29 35.56 -22.71 11.34
C ILE A 29 34.55 -21.63 11.77
N ILE A 30 34.67 -21.12 13.00
CA ILE A 30 33.80 -20.06 13.52
C ILE A 30 33.97 -18.80 12.68
N HIS A 31 35.21 -18.35 12.41
CA HIS A 31 35.45 -17.21 11.55
C HIS A 31 35.00 -17.42 10.10
N GLU A 32 35.11 -18.63 9.56
CA GLU A 32 34.59 -18.93 8.21
C GLU A 32 33.06 -18.90 8.18
N HIS A 33 32.41 -19.42 9.23
CA HIS A 33 30.96 -19.40 9.35
C HIS A 33 30.43 -17.97 9.57
N GLU A 34 31.10 -17.19 10.42
CA GLU A 34 30.81 -15.78 10.66
C GLU A 34 31.03 -14.95 9.39
N ARG A 35 32.10 -15.21 8.63
CA ARG A 35 32.31 -14.61 7.29
C ARG A 35 31.20 -14.96 6.33
N LYS A 36 30.79 -16.23 6.24
CA LYS A 36 29.66 -16.67 5.38
C LYS A 36 28.35 -16.03 5.82
N PHE A 37 28.12 -15.90 7.12
CA PHE A 37 26.93 -15.25 7.68
C PHE A 37 26.93 -13.75 7.37
N LEU A 38 28.08 -13.07 7.50
CA LEU A 38 28.25 -11.67 7.14
C LEU A 38 28.15 -11.43 5.63
N GLU A 39 28.62 -12.36 4.79
CA GLU A 39 28.43 -12.32 3.33
C GLU A 39 26.98 -12.56 2.94
N MET A 40 26.30 -13.52 3.55
CA MET A 40 24.85 -13.70 3.43
C MET A 40 24.12 -12.42 3.84
N ASN A 41 24.48 -11.81 4.97
CA ASN A 41 23.83 -10.58 5.43
C ASN A 41 24.15 -9.36 4.55
N LYS A 42 25.36 -9.28 3.96
CA LYS A 42 25.70 -8.28 2.92
C LYS A 42 24.93 -8.52 1.62
N SER A 43 24.62 -9.77 1.28
CA SER A 43 23.76 -10.13 0.14
C SER A 43 22.29 -9.80 0.41
N ILE A 44 21.89 -9.83 1.69
CA ILE A 44 20.64 -9.26 2.23
C ILE A 44 20.84 -7.76 2.51
N LYS A 45 21.56 -7.03 1.64
CA LYS A 45 21.19 -5.63 1.46
C LYS A 45 19.81 -5.66 0.82
N PRO A 46 18.79 -4.97 1.36
CA PRO A 46 17.53 -4.82 0.66
C PRO A 46 17.83 -4.04 -0.61
N ASN A 47 18.14 -4.75 -1.69
CA ASN A 47 18.15 -4.20 -3.03
C ASN A 47 16.70 -4.09 -3.51
N SER A 48 15.80 -3.61 -2.64
CA SER A 48 14.51 -3.12 -3.05
C SER A 48 14.71 -1.69 -3.51
N ARG A 49 15.25 -1.55 -4.72
CA ARG A 49 14.94 -0.38 -5.53
C ARG A 49 13.43 -0.42 -5.75
N SER A 50 12.68 0.15 -4.81
CA SER A 50 11.27 0.37 -4.97
C SER A 50 11.14 1.30 -6.16
N MET A 51 10.71 0.74 -7.29
CA MET A 51 10.54 1.49 -8.52
C MET A 51 9.24 2.26 -8.36
N THR A 52 9.33 3.58 -8.46
CA THR A 52 8.15 4.45 -8.66
C THR A 52 7.31 3.87 -9.79
N ILE A 53 6.01 3.72 -9.57
CA ILE A 53 5.11 3.29 -10.65
C ILE A 53 5.10 4.40 -11.70
N GLU A 54 5.54 4.06 -12.92
CA GLU A 54 5.40 4.94 -14.06
C GLU A 54 4.09 4.66 -14.77
N ILE A 55 3.31 5.72 -14.98
CA ILE A 55 2.13 5.71 -15.85
C ILE A 55 2.58 5.29 -17.24
N LEU A 56 1.77 4.46 -17.91
CA LEU A 56 2.06 3.99 -19.26
C LEU A 56 2.37 5.19 -20.19
N PRO A 57 3.43 5.17 -21.02
CA PRO A 57 3.86 6.35 -21.78
C PRO A 57 2.97 6.70 -22.98
N THR A 58 1.76 6.14 -23.07
CA THR A 58 0.81 6.42 -24.15
C THR A 58 0.08 7.75 -23.93
N THR A 59 -0.22 8.47 -25.01
CA THR A 59 -0.99 9.73 -24.96
C THR A 59 -2.34 9.54 -24.26
N LEU A 60 -2.98 8.39 -24.49
CA LEU A 60 -4.24 8.03 -23.85
C LEU A 60 -4.11 7.88 -22.32
N ALA A 61 -3.04 7.24 -21.82
CA ALA A 61 -2.82 7.09 -20.39
C ALA A 61 -2.54 8.42 -19.70
N ARG A 62 -1.84 9.35 -20.38
CA ARG A 62 -1.61 10.71 -19.85
C ARG A 62 -2.89 11.53 -19.75
N ILE A 63 -3.70 11.54 -20.80
CA ILE A 63 -4.98 12.26 -20.80
C ILE A 63 -5.94 11.63 -19.78
N SER A 64 -6.01 10.30 -19.75
CA SER A 64 -6.88 9.56 -18.82
C SER A 64 -6.46 9.73 -17.36
N SER A 65 -5.15 9.75 -17.05
CA SER A 65 -4.66 10.05 -15.69
C SER A 65 -5.08 11.45 -15.23
N LEU A 66 -5.08 12.43 -16.15
CA LEU A 66 -5.51 13.80 -15.86
C LEU A 66 -7.04 13.94 -15.77
N ALA A 67 -7.79 13.20 -16.60
CA ALA A 67 -9.24 13.22 -16.64
C ALA A 67 -9.88 12.46 -15.47
N HIS A 68 -9.28 11.35 -15.03
CA HIS A 68 -9.80 10.52 -13.95
C HIS A 68 -10.17 11.29 -12.68
N PRO A 69 -9.32 12.16 -12.09
CA PRO A 69 -9.70 12.86 -10.87
C PRO A 69 -10.91 13.80 -11.08
N ILE A 70 -11.00 14.43 -12.25
CA ILE A 70 -12.14 15.28 -12.62
C ILE A 70 -13.41 14.43 -12.74
N ILE A 71 -13.34 13.31 -13.46
CA ILE A 71 -14.46 12.37 -13.65
C ILE A 71 -14.94 11.81 -12.31
N LEU A 72 -14.01 11.38 -11.45
CA LEU A 72 -14.31 10.81 -10.14
C LEU A 72 -15.00 11.84 -9.23
N LEU A 73 -14.46 13.06 -9.17
CA LEU A 73 -15.03 14.12 -8.35
C LEU A 73 -16.36 14.64 -8.90
N SER A 74 -16.50 14.75 -10.23
CA SER A 74 -17.77 15.12 -10.85
C SER A 74 -18.85 14.08 -10.61
N ALA A 75 -18.51 12.79 -10.73
CA ALA A 75 -19.44 11.70 -10.46
C ALA A 75 -19.88 11.69 -8.98
N TYR A 76 -18.93 11.92 -8.07
CA TYR A 76 -19.25 12.07 -6.64
C TYR A 76 -20.14 13.29 -6.36
N PHE A 77 -19.85 14.43 -7.00
CA PHE A 77 -20.63 15.66 -6.84
C PHE A 77 -22.09 15.49 -7.29
N VAL A 78 -22.33 14.80 -8.42
CA VAL A 78 -23.68 14.48 -8.90
C VAL A 78 -24.42 13.58 -7.91
N GLN A 79 -23.72 12.65 -7.26
CA GLN A 79 -24.30 11.71 -6.31
C GLN A 79 -24.47 12.28 -4.90
N PHE A 80 -23.75 13.36 -4.56
CA PHE A 80 -23.71 13.94 -3.22
C PHE A 80 -25.10 14.25 -2.64
N PRO A 81 -26.06 14.89 -3.36
CA PRO A 81 -27.39 15.15 -2.83
C PRO A 81 -28.14 13.87 -2.41
N HIS A 82 -27.98 12.78 -3.18
CA HIS A 82 -28.57 11.49 -2.84
C HIS A 82 -27.95 10.86 -1.59
N ILE A 83 -26.63 11.01 -1.42
CA ILE A 83 -25.91 10.53 -0.22
C ILE A 83 -26.32 11.34 1.02
N VAL A 84 -26.63 12.62 0.88
CA VAL A 84 -27.09 13.47 1.98
C VAL A 84 -28.50 13.07 2.45
N VAL A 85 -29.40 12.77 1.52
CA VAL A 85 -30.79 12.39 1.85
C VAL A 85 -30.88 10.95 2.39
N ASP A 86 -30.24 10.00 1.71
CA ASP A 86 -30.17 8.60 2.14
C ASP A 86 -28.74 8.07 1.94
N PRO A 87 -27.92 8.07 2.99
CA PRO A 87 -26.53 7.62 2.90
C PRO A 87 -26.39 6.17 2.45
N ILE A 88 -27.33 5.30 2.76
CA ILE A 88 -27.21 3.87 2.44
C ILE A 88 -27.43 3.67 0.94
N GLN A 89 -28.57 4.13 0.42
CA GLN A 89 -28.88 4.00 -1.00
C GLN A 89 -27.96 4.86 -1.86
N GLY A 90 -27.62 6.06 -1.40
CA GLY A 90 -26.69 6.95 -2.09
C GLY A 90 -25.32 6.32 -2.31
N LEU A 91 -24.76 5.69 -1.27
CA LEU A 91 -23.46 4.99 -1.36
C LEU A 91 -23.57 3.70 -2.19
N LEU A 92 -24.60 2.87 -1.97
CA LEU A 92 -24.83 1.64 -2.74
C LEU A 92 -24.93 1.92 -4.25
N ASN A 93 -25.72 2.92 -4.65
CA ASN A 93 -25.89 3.31 -6.04
C ASN A 93 -24.57 3.83 -6.66
N PHE A 94 -23.67 4.39 -5.84
CA PHE A 94 -22.38 4.89 -6.32
C PHE A 94 -21.31 3.81 -6.46
N LEU A 95 -21.46 2.65 -5.81
CA LEU A 95 -20.47 1.57 -5.86
C LEU A 95 -20.20 1.09 -7.29
N LEU A 96 -21.25 0.94 -8.11
CA LEU A 96 -21.10 0.47 -9.48
C LEU A 96 -20.38 1.51 -10.36
N PRO A 97 -20.82 2.79 -10.42
CA PRO A 97 -20.07 3.85 -11.10
C PRO A 97 -18.61 3.96 -10.64
N LEU A 98 -18.37 3.93 -9.32
CA LEU A 98 -17.03 3.99 -8.74
C LEU A 98 -16.16 2.85 -9.26
N THR A 99 -16.68 1.62 -9.21
CA THR A 99 -15.97 0.43 -9.65
C THR A 99 -15.61 0.52 -11.14
N ILE A 100 -16.53 1.00 -11.98
CA ILE A 100 -16.27 1.20 -13.41
C ILE A 100 -15.18 2.25 -13.64
N ILE A 101 -15.25 3.39 -12.95
CA ILE A 101 -14.25 4.46 -13.04
C ILE A 101 -12.87 3.97 -12.60
N GLN A 102 -12.80 3.18 -11.52
CA GLN A 102 -11.55 2.60 -11.02
C GLN A 102 -11.00 1.53 -11.96
N ILE A 103 -11.83 0.63 -12.49
CA ILE A 103 -11.42 -0.37 -13.48
C ILE A 103 -10.86 0.32 -14.73
N ALA A 104 -11.54 1.35 -15.24
CA ALA A 104 -11.07 2.10 -16.40
C ALA A 104 -9.70 2.75 -16.13
N TYR A 105 -9.51 3.32 -14.94
CA TYR A 105 -8.23 3.90 -14.53
C TYR A 105 -7.10 2.86 -14.49
N VAL A 106 -7.29 1.73 -13.79
CA VAL A 106 -6.22 0.71 -13.67
C VAL A 106 -5.89 0.04 -15.00
N VAL A 107 -6.90 -0.16 -15.87
CA VAL A 107 -6.71 -0.80 -17.19
C VAL A 107 -5.99 0.13 -18.18
N ILE A 108 -6.27 1.44 -18.14
CA ILE A 108 -5.74 2.41 -19.11
C ILE A 108 -4.41 2.99 -18.64
N CYS A 109 -4.29 3.34 -17.36
CA CYS A 109 -3.18 4.16 -16.85
C CYS A 109 -2.06 3.35 -16.20
N LEU A 110 -2.37 2.18 -15.64
CA LEU A 110 -1.45 1.45 -14.77
C LEU A 110 -0.85 0.20 -15.42
N PRO A 111 0.44 -0.08 -15.16
CA PRO A 111 1.06 -1.33 -15.59
C PRO A 111 0.50 -2.53 -14.83
N ILE A 112 0.53 -3.71 -15.46
CA ILE A 112 0.15 -4.99 -14.82
C ILE A 112 1.23 -5.38 -13.81
N VAL A 113 0.83 -5.99 -12.69
CA VAL A 113 1.72 -6.57 -11.66
C VAL A 113 2.95 -7.25 -12.28
N GLY A 114 4.14 -6.84 -11.83
CA GLY A 114 5.41 -7.45 -12.25
C GLY A 114 5.97 -6.98 -13.60
N PHE A 115 5.24 -6.16 -14.36
CA PHE A 115 5.70 -5.55 -15.61
C PHE A 115 5.87 -4.04 -15.45
N SER A 116 6.98 -3.59 -14.90
CA SER A 116 7.36 -2.17 -14.93
C SER A 116 7.83 -1.83 -16.35
N THR A 117 7.18 -0.88 -17.02
CA THR A 117 7.76 -0.29 -18.24
C THR A 117 9.06 0.41 -17.89
N PRO A 118 10.13 0.27 -18.68
CA PRO A 118 11.37 0.98 -18.42
C PRO A 118 11.14 2.50 -18.50
N PRO A 119 11.84 3.29 -17.65
CA PRO A 119 11.76 4.74 -17.69
C PRO A 119 12.03 5.30 -19.07
N ALA A 120 11.33 6.37 -19.43
CA ALA A 120 11.46 7.07 -20.72
C ALA A 120 12.87 7.63 -21.02
N THR A 121 13.82 7.57 -20.08
CA THR A 121 15.23 7.90 -20.30
C THR A 121 16.15 6.81 -19.73
N PRO A 122 16.70 5.90 -20.55
CA PRO A 122 17.65 4.91 -20.06
C PRO A 122 19.04 5.54 -19.88
N SER A 123 19.53 5.57 -18.64
CA SER A 123 20.98 5.68 -18.40
C SER A 123 21.68 4.49 -19.07
N LYS A 124 22.77 4.75 -19.81
CA LYS A 124 23.49 3.78 -20.66
C LYS A 124 23.95 2.51 -19.91
N SER A 125 24.06 2.55 -18.57
CA SER A 125 24.40 1.38 -17.74
C SER A 125 23.22 0.44 -17.44
N ARG A 126 21.97 0.92 -17.58
CA ARG A 126 20.73 0.19 -17.22
C ARG A 126 20.26 -0.75 -18.34
N ALA A 127 20.61 -0.46 -19.60
CA ALA A 127 20.27 -1.27 -20.76
C ALA A 127 20.91 -2.67 -20.75
N LYS A 128 22.15 -2.79 -20.23
CA LYS A 128 22.87 -4.08 -20.13
C LYS A 128 22.30 -5.02 -19.06
N ILE A 129 21.65 -4.49 -18.02
CA ILE A 129 21.09 -5.28 -16.92
C ILE A 129 19.68 -5.81 -17.28
N LEU A 130 18.85 -5.01 -17.95
CA LEU A 130 17.52 -5.44 -18.39
C LEU A 130 17.54 -6.54 -19.47
N ALA A 131 18.59 -6.59 -20.29
CA ALA A 131 18.71 -7.61 -21.35
C ALA A 131 18.95 -9.03 -20.81
N LYS A 132 19.46 -9.19 -19.58
CA LYS A 132 19.87 -10.50 -19.03
C LYS A 132 18.77 -11.23 -18.25
N SER A 133 17.61 -10.59 -18.01
CA SER A 133 16.50 -11.17 -17.24
C SER A 133 15.22 -11.30 -18.07
N LYS A 134 15.30 -11.88 -19.26
CA LYS A 134 14.11 -12.28 -20.03
C LYS A 134 13.78 -13.75 -19.74
N LYS A 135 13.33 -14.04 -18.51
CA LYS A 135 12.58 -15.28 -18.26
C LYS A 135 11.12 -14.97 -18.58
N SER A 136 10.65 -15.48 -19.73
CA SER A 136 9.28 -15.32 -20.21
C SER A 136 8.31 -16.04 -19.27
N MET A 137 7.92 -15.39 -18.18
CA MET A 137 6.72 -15.77 -17.44
C MET A 137 5.53 -15.38 -18.31
N LYS A 138 4.64 -16.32 -18.63
CA LYS A 138 3.38 -16.01 -19.33
C LYS A 138 2.64 -14.95 -18.50
N SER A 139 2.44 -13.75 -19.06
CA SER A 139 1.70 -12.69 -18.36
C SER A 139 0.30 -13.19 -18.03
N PRO A 140 -0.18 -13.03 -16.78
CA PRO A 140 -1.60 -13.20 -16.52
C PRO A 140 -2.39 -12.25 -17.43
N SER A 141 -3.60 -12.65 -17.83
CA SER A 141 -4.46 -11.77 -18.60
C SER A 141 -4.82 -10.56 -17.73
N ARG A 142 -4.83 -9.35 -18.32
CA ARG A 142 -5.17 -8.11 -17.58
C ARG A 142 -6.50 -8.24 -16.85
N VAL A 143 -7.46 -8.89 -17.51
CA VAL A 143 -8.79 -9.19 -16.97
C VAL A 143 -8.69 -10.00 -15.68
N LEU A 144 -7.89 -11.07 -15.67
CA LEU A 144 -7.67 -11.89 -14.47
C LEU A 144 -7.04 -11.06 -13.34
N THR A 145 -6.07 -10.20 -13.64
CA THR A 145 -5.45 -9.32 -12.63
C THR A 145 -6.47 -8.36 -12.02
N VAL A 146 -7.36 -7.76 -12.82
CA VAL A 146 -8.44 -6.91 -12.32
C VAL A 146 -9.38 -7.70 -11.39
N PHE A 147 -9.81 -8.89 -11.81
CA PHE A 147 -10.69 -9.73 -10.98
C PHE A 147 -10.05 -10.13 -9.65
N ILE A 148 -8.79 -10.56 -9.67
CA ILE A 148 -8.06 -10.90 -8.44
C ILE A 148 -7.93 -9.67 -7.53
N ALA A 149 -7.60 -8.51 -8.10
CA ALA A 149 -7.46 -7.28 -7.33
C ALA A 149 -8.78 -6.84 -6.69
N LEU A 150 -9.91 -6.94 -7.41
CA LEU A 150 -11.25 -6.65 -6.87
C LEU A 150 -11.61 -7.59 -5.72
N ILE A 151 -11.39 -8.89 -5.88
CA ILE A 151 -11.67 -9.89 -4.83
C ILE A 151 -10.84 -9.59 -3.58
N LEU A 152 -9.54 -9.37 -3.74
CA LEU A 152 -8.65 -9.10 -2.60
C LEU A 152 -8.99 -7.77 -1.90
N SER A 153 -9.41 -6.76 -2.67
CA SER A 153 -9.88 -5.48 -2.11
C SER A 153 -11.21 -5.65 -1.36
N GLY A 154 -12.11 -6.49 -1.86
CA GLY A 154 -13.34 -6.87 -1.16
C GLY A 154 -13.05 -7.59 0.16
N MET A 155 -12.06 -8.50 0.17
CA MET A 155 -11.62 -9.19 1.40
C MET A 155 -10.99 -8.25 2.43
N ALA A 156 -10.49 -7.08 2.03
CA ALA A 156 -9.94 -6.09 2.95
C ALA A 156 -11.02 -5.22 3.63
N VAL A 157 -12.27 -5.22 3.13
CA VAL A 157 -13.36 -4.40 3.68
C VAL A 157 -13.64 -4.65 5.16
N PRO A 158 -13.69 -5.91 5.67
CA PRO A 158 -13.89 -6.16 7.10
C PRO A 158 -12.76 -5.56 7.95
N VAL A 159 -11.51 -5.65 7.49
CA VAL A 159 -10.35 -5.07 8.18
C VAL A 159 -10.46 -3.56 8.24
N LEU A 160 -10.80 -2.91 7.12
CA LEU A 160 -11.03 -1.46 7.09
C LEU A 160 -12.23 -1.02 7.93
N THR A 161 -13.28 -1.84 8.01
CA THR A 161 -14.45 -1.60 8.86
C THR A 161 -14.04 -1.60 10.33
N ILE A 162 -13.22 -2.59 10.75
CA ILE A 162 -12.65 -2.63 12.10
C ILE A 162 -11.80 -1.40 12.36
N VAL A 163 -10.94 -0.99 11.41
CA VAL A 163 -10.13 0.23 11.54
C VAL A 163 -11.00 1.47 11.70
N HIS A 164 -12.07 1.64 10.91
CA HIS A 164 -13.01 2.74 11.10
C HIS A 164 -13.65 2.74 12.49
N ILE A 165 -14.08 1.58 12.99
CA ILE A 165 -14.64 1.45 14.35
C ILE A 165 -13.60 1.84 15.41
N LEU A 166 -12.35 1.37 15.28
CA LEU A 166 -11.26 1.72 16.19
C LEU A 166 -10.92 3.21 16.14
N LEU A 167 -11.14 3.87 15.00
CA LEU A 167 -10.97 5.33 14.82
C LEU A 167 -12.19 6.15 15.24
N GLY A 168 -13.23 5.52 15.81
CA GLY A 168 -14.38 6.21 16.39
C GLY A 168 -15.69 6.10 15.59
N ALA A 169 -15.77 5.24 14.58
CA ALA A 169 -17.04 4.95 13.91
C ALA A 169 -18.01 4.25 14.88
N PRO A 170 -19.33 4.52 14.77
CA PRO A 170 -20.32 3.89 15.63
C PRO A 170 -20.35 2.36 15.39
N PHE A 171 -20.19 1.61 16.48
CA PHE A 171 -20.13 0.13 16.45
C PHE A 171 -21.52 -0.51 16.37
N THR A 172 -22.48 0.02 17.15
CA THR A 172 -23.82 -0.55 17.31
C THR A 172 -24.86 0.11 16.39
N SER A 173 -24.64 1.37 16.04
CA SER A 173 -25.50 2.15 15.15
C SER A 173 -24.79 2.33 13.82
N HIS A 174 -25.54 2.40 12.71
CA HIS A 174 -24.97 2.74 11.40
C HIS A 174 -23.89 1.79 10.85
N LEU A 175 -23.89 0.51 11.26
CA LEU A 175 -22.91 -0.48 10.80
C LEU A 175 -22.88 -0.61 9.27
N LEU A 176 -24.04 -0.61 8.61
CA LEU A 176 -24.11 -0.70 7.15
C LEU A 176 -23.42 0.49 6.46
N GLN A 177 -23.60 1.70 7.00
CA GLN A 177 -22.95 2.90 6.50
C GLN A 177 -21.43 2.82 6.68
N THR A 178 -20.96 2.27 7.80
CA THR A 178 -19.53 2.04 8.06
C THR A 178 -18.94 1.01 7.09
N ILE A 179 -19.65 -0.09 6.80
CA ILE A 179 -19.23 -1.09 5.81
C ILE A 179 -19.18 -0.48 4.41
N LEU A 180 -20.20 0.31 4.03
CA LEU A 180 -20.23 0.99 2.72
C LEU A 180 -19.10 2.01 2.60
N SER A 181 -18.88 2.85 3.62
CA SER A 181 -17.75 3.78 3.66
C SER A 181 -16.41 3.06 3.52
N SER A 182 -16.22 1.95 4.23
CA SER A 182 -15.02 1.10 4.13
C SER A 182 -14.86 0.46 2.75
N THR A 183 -15.98 0.13 2.09
CA THR A 183 -15.98 -0.39 0.72
C THR A 183 -15.52 0.68 -0.27
N HIS A 184 -15.99 1.91 -0.14
CA HIS A 184 -15.52 3.04 -0.96
C HIS A 184 -14.04 3.30 -0.73
N LEU A 185 -13.57 3.30 0.53
CA LEU A 185 -12.15 3.43 0.86
C LEU A 185 -11.31 2.34 0.20
N SER A 186 -11.77 1.07 0.28
CA SER A 186 -11.08 -0.07 -0.34
C SER A 186 -10.97 0.06 -1.86
N LEU A 187 -12.07 0.45 -2.53
CA LEU A 187 -12.10 0.63 -3.98
C LEU A 187 -11.26 1.82 -4.45
N LEU A 188 -11.19 2.89 -3.67
CA LEU A 188 -10.33 4.05 -3.97
C LEU A 188 -8.85 3.70 -3.75
N SER A 189 -8.50 3.15 -2.59
CA SER A 189 -7.11 3.02 -2.16
C SER A 189 -6.50 1.65 -2.45
N LEU A 190 -7.07 0.58 -1.88
CA LEU A 190 -6.49 -0.76 -1.94
C LEU A 190 -6.59 -1.39 -3.32
N PHE A 191 -7.67 -1.16 -4.07
CA PHE A 191 -7.86 -1.77 -5.37
C PHE A 191 -6.78 -1.37 -6.40
N PRO A 192 -6.50 -0.08 -6.66
CA PRO A 192 -5.39 0.30 -7.53
C PRO A 192 -4.02 -0.15 -7.00
N LEU A 193 -3.84 -0.17 -5.67
CA LEU A 193 -2.58 -0.56 -5.03
C LEU A 193 -2.28 -2.05 -5.20
N ILE A 194 -3.28 -2.92 -4.96
CA ILE A 194 -3.22 -4.36 -5.20
C ILE A 194 -3.03 -4.64 -6.70
N TYR A 195 -3.70 -3.90 -7.58
CA TYR A 195 -3.57 -4.09 -9.02
C TYR A 195 -2.14 -3.86 -9.53
N VAL A 196 -1.38 -2.92 -8.95
CA VAL A 196 -0.01 -2.64 -9.40
C VAL A 196 1.04 -3.45 -8.65
N HIS A 197 0.92 -3.57 -7.33
CA HIS A 197 1.93 -4.24 -6.51
C HIS A 197 1.68 -5.74 -6.32
N GLY A 198 0.49 -6.24 -6.64
CA GLY A 198 0.11 -7.63 -6.40
C GLY A 198 0.16 -7.97 -4.92
N THR A 199 0.61 -9.18 -4.60
CA THR A 199 0.68 -9.73 -3.24
C THR A 199 2.11 -9.89 -2.71
N ASP A 200 3.07 -9.13 -3.25
CA ASP A 200 4.49 -9.19 -2.84
C ASP A 200 4.69 -8.64 -1.42
N SER A 201 5.05 -9.51 -0.47
CA SER A 201 5.18 -9.19 0.95
C SER A 201 6.23 -8.11 1.23
N GLU A 202 7.32 -8.06 0.48
CA GLU A 202 8.39 -7.08 0.68
C GLU A 202 7.95 -5.68 0.20
N LYS A 203 7.11 -5.62 -0.84
CA LYS A 203 6.48 -4.38 -1.29
C LYS A 203 5.45 -3.86 -0.31
N TRP A 204 4.59 -4.75 0.19
CA TRP A 204 3.59 -4.38 1.18
C TRP A 204 4.22 -3.89 2.49
N LYS A 205 5.32 -4.50 2.95
CA LYS A 205 6.10 -3.97 4.08
C LYS A 205 6.57 -2.54 3.84
N GLN A 206 7.08 -2.22 2.65
CA GLN A 206 7.54 -0.86 2.30
C GLN A 206 6.40 0.15 2.21
N ILE A 207 5.24 -0.27 1.68
CA ILE A 207 4.03 0.55 1.62
C ILE A 207 3.53 0.86 3.04
N LEU A 208 3.40 -0.16 3.89
CA LEU A 208 2.91 -0.02 5.27
C LEU A 208 3.86 0.79 6.15
N SER A 209 5.17 0.69 5.90
CA SER A 209 6.19 1.48 6.61
C SER A 209 6.45 2.86 5.97
N VAL A 210 5.70 3.23 4.94
CA VAL A 210 5.81 4.53 4.25
C VAL A 210 7.20 4.80 3.66
N TYR A 211 8.01 3.75 3.47
CA TYR A 211 9.33 3.82 2.80
C TYR A 211 9.26 3.65 1.28
N CYS A 212 8.07 3.40 0.74
CA CYS A 212 7.84 3.37 -0.71
C CYS A 212 7.98 4.79 -1.30
N PRO A 213 8.66 4.97 -2.46
CA PRO A 213 8.65 6.25 -3.15
C PRO A 213 7.22 6.66 -3.50
N LEU A 214 6.92 7.93 -3.28
CA LEU A 214 5.62 8.48 -3.61
C LEU A 214 5.38 8.42 -5.12
N ASP A 215 4.22 7.88 -5.49
CA ASP A 215 3.70 7.87 -6.84
C ASP A 215 2.21 8.24 -6.83
N GLU A 216 1.59 8.22 -8.01
CA GLU A 216 0.18 8.59 -8.17
C GLU A 216 -0.75 7.69 -7.35
N VAL A 217 -0.49 6.37 -7.29
CA VAL A 217 -1.35 5.39 -6.63
C VAL A 217 -1.16 5.45 -5.12
N PHE A 218 0.09 5.44 -4.65
CA PHE A 218 0.42 5.51 -3.23
C PHE A 218 0.05 6.86 -2.63
N GLY A 219 0.29 7.96 -3.35
CA GLY A 219 -0.15 9.30 -2.96
C GLY A 219 -1.68 9.39 -2.85
N ALA A 220 -2.42 8.82 -3.80
CA ALA A 220 -3.88 8.78 -3.75
C ALA A 220 -4.39 7.96 -2.54
N THR A 221 -3.74 6.84 -2.23
CA THR A 221 -4.04 6.04 -1.03
C THR A 221 -3.82 6.84 0.25
N ILE A 222 -2.64 7.42 0.45
CA ILE A 222 -2.35 8.27 1.63
C ILE A 222 -3.37 9.40 1.72
N GLY A 223 -3.64 10.06 0.60
CA GLY A 223 -4.61 11.14 0.50
C GLY A 223 -6.01 10.70 0.91
N ALA A 224 -6.48 9.53 0.48
CA ALA A 224 -7.79 9.01 0.86
C ALA A 224 -7.90 8.76 2.38
N PHE A 225 -6.88 8.16 2.99
CA PHE A 225 -6.86 7.92 4.44
C PHE A 225 -6.82 9.22 5.24
N ILE A 226 -5.91 10.15 4.88
CA ILE A 226 -5.82 11.46 5.55
C ILE A 226 -7.10 12.27 5.34
N GLY A 227 -7.62 12.27 4.11
CA GLY A 227 -8.85 12.96 3.76
C GLY A 227 -10.06 12.43 4.53
N GLY A 228 -10.21 11.11 4.64
CA GLY A 228 -11.25 10.50 5.46
C GLY A 228 -11.12 10.86 6.93
N TRP A 229 -9.90 10.85 7.47
CA TRP A 229 -9.63 11.27 8.85
C TRP A 229 -9.96 12.75 9.10
N LEU A 230 -9.54 13.65 8.21
CA LEU A 230 -9.92 15.07 8.27
C LEU A 230 -11.43 15.28 8.10
N GLY A 231 -12.08 14.41 7.33
CA GLY A 231 -13.54 14.38 7.19
C GLY A 231 -14.28 14.07 8.50
N ALA A 232 -13.59 13.63 9.56
CA ALA A 232 -14.20 13.43 10.87
C ALA A 232 -14.33 14.74 11.66
N ILE A 233 -13.52 15.76 11.34
CA ILE A 233 -13.49 17.05 12.05
C ILE A 233 -14.85 17.78 12.05
N PRO A 234 -15.63 17.81 10.95
CA PRO A 234 -16.92 18.51 10.94
C PRO A 234 -18.02 17.82 11.74
N ILE A 235 -17.88 16.53 12.09
CA ILE A 235 -18.91 15.76 12.81
C ILE A 235 -19.16 16.32 14.22
N PRO A 236 -18.16 16.50 15.10
CA PRO A 236 -18.37 17.02 16.46
C PRO A 236 -18.74 18.50 16.51
N LEU A 237 -18.56 19.23 15.40
CA LEU A 237 -18.92 20.64 15.32
C LEU A 237 -20.43 20.86 15.17
N ASP A 238 -21.16 19.80 14.80
CA ASP A 238 -22.63 19.64 14.81
C ASP A 238 -23.39 20.94 14.51
N TRP A 239 -23.25 21.44 13.28
CA TRP A 239 -23.99 22.59 12.75
C TRP A 239 -25.45 22.26 12.41
N ASP A 240 -25.99 21.16 12.95
CA ASP A 240 -27.33 20.63 12.68
C ASP A 240 -27.62 20.48 11.18
N ARG A 241 -26.63 20.03 10.40
CA ARG A 241 -26.77 19.84 8.94
C ARG A 241 -26.76 18.37 8.55
N GLU A 242 -27.66 18.02 7.63
CA GLU A 242 -27.77 16.68 7.06
C GLU A 242 -26.45 16.15 6.48
N TRP A 243 -25.63 17.02 5.90
CA TRP A 243 -24.34 16.64 5.31
C TRP A 243 -23.25 16.30 6.35
N GLN A 244 -23.43 16.66 7.62
CA GLN A 244 -22.47 16.34 8.71
C GLN A 244 -22.66 14.94 9.28
N LYS A 245 -23.76 14.25 8.94
CA LYS A 245 -24.06 12.92 9.47
C LYS A 245 -23.02 11.89 9.03
N TRP A 246 -22.77 10.90 9.89
CA TRP A 246 -21.98 9.74 9.53
C TRP A 246 -22.63 8.99 8.33
N PRO A 247 -21.87 8.56 7.31
CA PRO A 247 -20.43 8.70 7.07
C PRO A 247 -20.12 9.78 6.02
N ILE A 248 -21.01 10.74 5.79
CA ILE A 248 -21.02 11.61 4.59
C ILE A 248 -19.75 12.46 4.51
N THR A 249 -19.35 13.09 5.61
CA THR A 249 -18.15 13.95 5.65
C THR A 249 -16.86 13.15 5.51
N ILE A 250 -16.81 11.95 6.09
CA ILE A 250 -15.70 11.00 5.95
C ILE A 250 -15.55 10.64 4.47
N VAL A 251 -16.64 10.21 3.84
CA VAL A 251 -16.66 9.85 2.42
C VAL A 251 -16.23 11.03 1.55
N THR A 252 -16.78 12.22 1.80
CA THR A 252 -16.39 13.45 1.09
C THR A 252 -14.88 13.70 1.22
N GLY A 253 -14.36 13.62 2.44
CA GLY A 253 -12.95 13.76 2.74
C GLY A 253 -12.09 12.72 2.02
N MET A 254 -12.51 11.45 1.98
CA MET A 254 -11.81 10.38 1.26
C MET A 254 -11.70 10.68 -0.25
N TYR A 255 -12.78 11.15 -0.89
CA TYR A 255 -12.74 11.50 -2.32
C TYR A 255 -11.87 12.73 -2.59
N LEU A 256 -12.00 13.79 -1.80
CA LEU A 256 -11.17 14.99 -1.95
C LEU A 256 -9.69 14.68 -1.70
N GLY A 257 -9.41 13.97 -0.61
CA GLY A 257 -8.08 13.54 -0.23
C GLY A 257 -7.45 12.60 -1.26
N TYR A 258 -8.20 11.63 -1.80
CA TYR A 258 -7.75 10.75 -2.87
C TYR A 258 -7.29 11.57 -4.09
N ASN A 259 -8.09 12.53 -4.54
CA ASN A 259 -7.78 13.37 -5.70
C ASN A 259 -6.55 14.25 -5.46
N LEU A 260 -6.47 14.91 -4.31
CA LEU A 260 -5.33 15.75 -3.94
C LEU A 260 -4.05 14.91 -3.80
N GLY A 261 -4.13 13.76 -3.12
CA GLY A 261 -3.04 12.82 -2.96
C GLY A 261 -2.55 12.25 -4.29
N LYS A 262 -3.48 11.95 -5.20
CA LYS A 262 -3.18 11.49 -6.56
C LYS A 262 -2.35 12.52 -7.32
N ILE A 263 -2.79 13.78 -7.32
CA ILE A 263 -2.10 14.88 -8.00
C ILE A 263 -0.75 15.16 -7.34
N ALA A 264 -0.71 15.20 -6.01
CA ALA A 264 0.51 15.47 -5.25
C ALA A 264 1.55 14.37 -5.46
N GLY A 265 1.19 13.10 -5.32
CA GLY A 265 2.07 11.96 -5.54
C GLY A 265 2.50 11.78 -7.00
N GLY A 266 1.60 12.07 -7.95
CA GLY A 266 1.87 11.95 -9.39
C GLY A 266 2.71 13.09 -9.98
N LYS A 267 2.56 14.33 -9.50
CA LYS A 267 3.22 15.51 -10.09
C LYS A 267 4.27 16.17 -9.18
N ILE A 268 3.97 16.34 -7.89
CA ILE A 268 4.77 17.19 -6.98
C ILE A 268 5.85 16.37 -6.26
N PHE A 269 5.48 15.20 -5.76
CA PHE A 269 6.33 14.35 -4.93
C PHE A 269 6.78 13.06 -5.62
N LYS A 270 6.56 12.94 -6.93
CA LYS A 270 6.87 11.74 -7.69
C LYS A 270 8.32 11.29 -7.49
N GLY A 271 8.51 10.08 -6.97
CA GLY A 271 9.82 9.46 -6.73
C GLY A 271 10.52 9.89 -5.44
N LYS A 272 9.97 10.84 -4.68
CA LYS A 272 10.50 11.20 -3.36
C LYS A 272 10.14 10.12 -2.34
N LYS A 273 11.08 9.79 -1.47
CA LYS A 273 10.85 8.90 -0.33
C LYS A 273 10.68 9.74 0.92
N ILE A 274 9.84 9.27 1.83
CA ILE A 274 9.72 9.87 3.16
C ILE A 274 10.80 9.21 4.02
N GLU A 275 11.84 9.96 4.34
CA GLU A 275 12.86 9.54 5.30
C GLU A 275 12.39 10.01 6.68
N LEU A 276 11.88 9.09 7.47
CA LEU A 276 11.58 9.31 8.89
C LEU A 276 12.90 9.16 9.63
N ASN A 277 13.56 10.30 9.93
CA ASN A 277 14.74 10.34 10.79
C ASN A 277 14.38 10.09 12.27
#